data_AF-Q7RP20-F1
#
_entry.id   AF-Q7RP20-F1
#
_cell.length_a   1.000
_cell.length_b   1.000
_cell.length_c   1.000
_cell.angle_alpha   90.00
_cell.angle_beta   90.00
_cell.angle_gamma   90.00
#
_symmetry.space_group_name_H-M   'P 1'
#
loop_
_entity.id
_entity.type
_entity.pdbx_description
1 polymer ?
#
loop_
_entity_poly.entity_id
_entity_poly.type
_entity_poly.pdbx_seq_one_letter_code
_entity_poly.pdbx_strand_id
1 'polypeptide(L)'
;MMQQLCLKEGDIVRVTSISLPKGTFVKLKPCSKDFMELSNHRTVLETALRNYATLTIGDNIVIHYLGKTYEIKIVDLKPAFACTIIETDVEVEFEEPFESKHNND
;
A
#
# COMPACT_ATOMS: atom_id res chain seq x y z
N MET A 1 12.77 -4.04 2.47
CA MET A 1 13.70 -3.07 1.84
C MET A 1 14.80 -3.73 1.00
N MET A 2 15.72 -4.55 1.53
CA MET A 2 16.79 -5.19 0.71
C MET A 2 16.25 -6.17 -0.35
N GLN A 3 15.22 -6.96 -0.01
CA GLN A 3 14.59 -7.89 -0.96
C GLN A 3 13.77 -7.16 -2.06
N GLN A 4 13.13 -6.05 -1.74
CA GLN A 4 12.37 -5.24 -2.70
C GLN A 4 13.27 -4.50 -3.70
N LEU A 5 14.51 -4.19 -3.31
CA LEU A 5 15.50 -3.53 -4.14
C LEU A 5 16.48 -4.53 -4.82
N CYS A 6 16.32 -5.84 -4.59
CA CYS A 6 17.21 -6.89 -5.10
C CYS A 6 18.70 -6.63 -4.83
N LEU A 7 19.03 -6.02 -3.68
CA LEU A 7 20.40 -5.64 -3.36
C LEU A 7 21.17 -6.79 -2.70
N LYS A 8 22.45 -6.93 -3.05
CA LYS A 8 23.41 -7.82 -2.37
C LYS A 8 24.37 -7.00 -1.51
N GLU A 9 25.03 -7.67 -0.58
CA GLU A 9 26.06 -7.05 0.26
C GLU A 9 27.18 -6.48 -0.63
N GLY A 10 27.47 -5.18 -0.50
CA GLY A 10 28.47 -4.47 -1.31
C GLY A 10 27.92 -3.65 -2.48
N ASP A 11 26.61 -3.64 -2.71
CA ASP A 11 25.99 -2.88 -3.80
C ASP A 11 25.86 -1.37 -3.47
N ILE A 12 26.08 -0.52 -4.48
CA ILE A 12 26.13 0.94 -4.29
C ILE A 12 24.71 1.50 -4.47
N VAL A 13 24.08 1.84 -3.35
CA VAL A 13 22.77 2.50 -3.36
C VAL A 13 22.91 4.01 -3.50
N ARG A 14 22.22 4.58 -4.48
CA ARG A 14 22.11 6.04 -4.61
C ARG A 14 20.89 6.53 -3.84
N VAL A 15 21.14 7.05 -2.64
CA VAL A 15 20.11 7.68 -1.83
C VAL A 15 19.98 9.14 -2.27
N THR A 16 18.84 9.49 -2.86
CA THR A 16 18.50 10.88 -3.18
C THR A 16 17.42 11.34 -2.20
N SER A 17 17.67 12.43 -1.48
CA SER A 17 16.64 13.07 -0.67
C SER A 17 15.70 13.83 -1.59
N ILE A 18 14.46 13.37 -1.72
CA ILE A 18 13.41 14.08 -2.44
C ILE A 18 12.35 14.52 -1.43
N SER A 19 11.88 15.76 -1.56
CA SER A 19 10.74 16.23 -0.77
C SER A 19 9.47 15.67 -1.37
N LEU A 20 8.94 14.60 -0.77
CA LEU A 20 7.67 14.01 -1.19
C LEU A 20 6.53 14.96 -0.81
N PRO A 21 5.62 15.31 -1.73
CA PRO A 21 4.43 16.06 -1.38
C PRO A 21 3.52 15.23 -0.46
N LYS A 22 2.74 15.91 0.36
CA LYS A 22 1.69 15.27 1.16
C LYS A 22 0.67 14.63 0.23
N GLY A 23 0.41 13.35 0.44
CA GLY A 23 -0.64 12.65 -0.28
C GLY A 23 -1.98 13.29 0.07
N THR A 24 -2.80 13.57 -0.93
CA THR A 24 -4.19 14.01 -0.70
C THR A 24 -5.17 12.89 -0.99
N PHE A 25 -4.79 11.96 -1.87
CA PHE A 25 -5.62 10.85 -2.28
C PHE A 25 -4.76 9.63 -2.59
N VAL A 26 -5.23 8.46 -2.17
CA VAL A 26 -4.64 7.16 -2.46
C VAL A 26 -5.73 6.19 -2.87
N LYS A 27 -5.49 5.48 -3.97
CA LYS A 27 -6.34 4.40 -4.45
C LYS A 27 -5.68 3.07 -4.15
N LEU A 28 -6.37 2.27 -3.34
CA LEU A 28 -5.91 1.00 -2.84
C LEU A 28 -6.75 -0.13 -3.43
N LYS A 29 -6.09 -1.17 -3.92
CA LYS A 29 -6.71 -2.37 -4.46
C LYS A 29 -6.36 -3.57 -3.59
N PRO A 30 -7.29 -4.05 -2.75
CA PRO A 30 -7.08 -5.26 -1.98
C PRO A 30 -7.00 -6.48 -2.90
N CYS A 31 -6.03 -7.37 -2.64
CA CYS A 31 -5.89 -8.61 -3.40
C CYS A 31 -6.92 -9.67 -2.98
N SER A 32 -7.42 -9.62 -1.73
CA SER A 32 -8.45 -10.55 -1.22
C SER A 32 -9.70 -9.82 -0.75
N LYS A 33 -10.88 -10.41 -1.02
CA LYS A 33 -12.17 -9.92 -0.52
C LYS A 33 -12.30 -10.02 1.00
N ASP A 34 -11.58 -10.95 1.63
CA ASP A 34 -11.54 -11.09 3.10
C ASP A 34 -11.22 -9.76 3.80
N PHE A 35 -10.39 -8.90 3.19
CA PHE A 35 -10.06 -7.59 3.78
C PHE A 35 -11.27 -6.65 3.78
N MET A 36 -12.08 -6.64 2.72
CA MET A 36 -13.32 -5.86 2.65
C MET A 36 -14.42 -6.41 3.56
N GLU A 37 -14.39 -7.71 3.86
CA GLU A 37 -15.35 -8.35 4.79
C GLU A 37 -15.06 -8.06 6.27
N LEU A 38 -13.87 -7.52 6.59
CA LEU A 38 -13.56 -7.10 7.96
C LEU A 38 -14.41 -5.89 8.37
N SER A 39 -15.21 -6.00 9.43
CA SER A 39 -15.99 -4.87 9.96
C SER A 39 -15.13 -3.65 10.34
N ASN A 40 -13.85 -3.86 10.66
CA ASN A 40 -12.88 -2.81 11.03
C ASN A 40 -11.79 -2.60 9.96
N HIS A 41 -12.05 -2.94 8.69
CA HIS A 41 -11.08 -2.83 7.59
C HIS A 41 -10.42 -1.44 7.49
N ARG A 42 -11.17 -0.35 7.71
CA ARG A 42 -10.64 1.02 7.73
C ARG A 42 -9.61 1.23 8.84
N THR A 43 -9.93 0.85 10.08
CA THR A 43 -9.02 1.00 11.23
C THR A 43 -7.75 0.17 11.05
N VAL A 44 -7.88 -1.05 10.54
CA VAL A 44 -6.72 -1.93 10.25
C VAL A 44 -5.84 -1.28 9.19
N LEU A 45 -6.45 -0.71 8.14
CA LEU A 45 -5.72 0.01 7.10
C LEU A 45 -5.00 1.23 7.66
N GLU A 46 -5.68 2.08 8.42
CA GLU A 46 -5.08 3.27 9.04
C GLU A 46 -3.92 2.89 9.97
N THR A 47 -4.08 1.82 10.74
CA THR A 47 -3.02 1.31 11.63
C THR A 47 -1.82 0.84 10.81
N ALA A 48 -2.06 0.10 9.71
CA ALA A 48 -0.99 -0.31 8.82
C ALA A 48 -0.31 0.90 8.18
N LEU A 49 -1.08 1.82 7.59
CA LEU A 49 -0.60 3.05 6.97
C LEU A 49 0.21 3.91 7.94
N ARG A 50 -0.17 3.97 9.22
CA ARG A 50 0.62 4.68 10.25
C ARG A 50 2.04 4.12 10.40
N ASN A 51 2.22 2.85 10.08
CA ASN A 51 3.53 2.19 10.09
C ASN A 51 4.33 2.46 8.80
N TYR A 52 3.72 3.04 7.77
CA TYR A 52 4.36 3.45 6.53
C TYR A 52 4.53 4.98 6.50
N ALA A 53 5.75 5.43 6.22
CA ALA A 53 6.03 6.86 6.06
C ALA A 53 5.65 7.38 4.66
N THR A 54 5.82 6.54 3.64
CA THR A 54 5.73 6.92 2.23
C THR A 54 5.01 5.85 1.44
N LEU A 55 4.15 6.27 0.54
CA LEU A 55 3.44 5.39 -0.39
C LEU A 55 3.92 5.67 -1.81
N THR A 56 4.02 4.62 -2.63
CA THR A 56 4.42 4.71 -4.04
C THR A 56 3.47 3.91 -4.91
N ILE A 57 3.07 4.46 -6.06
CA ILE A 57 2.18 3.78 -7.01
C ILE A 57 2.85 2.48 -7.49
N GLY A 58 2.09 1.39 -7.47
CA GLY A 58 2.54 0.06 -7.88
C GLY A 58 3.16 -0.77 -6.77
N ASP A 59 3.45 -0.19 -5.60
CA ASP A 59 3.95 -0.92 -4.44
C ASP A 59 2.83 -1.72 -3.75
N ASN A 60 3.23 -2.77 -3.02
CA ASN A 60 2.32 -3.63 -2.28
C ASN A 60 2.50 -3.41 -0.77
N ILE A 61 1.38 -3.11 -0.11
CA ILE A 61 1.29 -2.96 1.33
C ILE A 61 0.87 -4.32 1.89
N VAL A 62 1.70 -4.86 2.77
CA VAL A 62 1.40 -6.09 3.50
C VAL A 62 0.87 -5.73 4.88
N ILE A 63 -0.33 -6.23 5.20
CA ILE A 63 -1.02 -6.01 6.47
C ILE A 63 -1.18 -7.33 7.18
N HIS A 64 -0.66 -7.44 8.40
CA HIS A 64 -0.83 -8.62 9.24
C HIS A 64 -1.95 -8.38 10.26
N TYR A 65 -3.05 -9.11 10.14
CA TYR A 65 -4.20 -8.96 11.03
C TYR A 65 -4.86 -10.31 11.34
N LEU A 66 -5.13 -10.58 12.62
CA LEU A 66 -5.72 -11.84 13.11
C LEU A 66 -4.98 -13.11 12.63
N GLY A 67 -3.64 -13.04 12.50
CA GLY A 67 -2.84 -14.17 12.02
C GLY A 67 -2.97 -14.45 10.52
N LYS A 68 -3.72 -13.63 9.78
CA LYS A 68 -3.74 -13.62 8.32
C LYS A 68 -2.91 -12.45 7.79
N THR A 69 -2.35 -12.64 6.60
CA THR A 69 -1.62 -11.61 5.87
C THR A 69 -2.47 -11.16 4.69
N TYR A 70 -2.71 -9.86 4.60
CA TYR A 70 -3.49 -9.22 3.56
C TYR A 70 -2.59 -8.34 2.71
N GLU A 71 -2.63 -8.55 1.40
CA GLU A 71 -1.85 -7.75 0.46
C GLU A 71 -2.76 -6.74 -0.23
N ILE A 72 -2.35 -5.47 -0.20
CA ILE A 72 -3.07 -4.35 -0.79
C ILE A 72 -2.15 -3.62 -1.74
N LYS A 73 -2.54 -3.53 -3.01
CA LYS A 73 -1.74 -2.86 -4.03
C LYS A 73 -2.13 -1.39 -4.13
N ILE A 74 -1.14 -0.52 -4.23
CA ILE A 74 -1.36 0.90 -4.48
C ILE A 74 -1.54 1.09 -5.99
N VAL A 75 -2.72 1.54 -6.41
CA VAL A 75 -3.06 1.71 -7.84
C VAL A 75 -2.84 3.15 -8.28
N ASP A 76 -3.17 4.12 -7.44
CA ASP A 76 -3.09 5.54 -7.78
C ASP A 76 -2.75 6.36 -6.53
N LEU A 77 -2.02 7.47 -6.72
CA LEU A 77 -1.68 8.43 -5.68
C LEU A 77 -1.73 9.84 -6.30
N LYS A 78 -2.19 10.80 -5.51
CA LYS A 78 -2.16 12.22 -5.86
C LYS A 78 -1.57 13.05 -4.72
N PRO A 79 -0.82 14.12 -5.05
CA PRO A 79 -0.60 14.69 -6.40
C PRO A 79 0.55 14.06 -7.20
N ALA A 80 1.31 13.13 -6.63
CA ALA A 80 2.48 12.52 -7.28
C ALA A 80 2.46 11.00 -7.17
N PHE A 81 3.33 10.33 -7.94
CA PHE A 81 3.48 8.88 -7.91
C PHE A 81 4.05 8.34 -6.59
N ALA A 82 4.72 9.21 -5.82
CA ALA A 82 5.18 8.92 -4.47
C ALA A 82 4.79 10.09 -3.57
N CYS A 83 4.14 9.78 -2.45
CA CYS A 83 3.65 10.77 -1.52
C CYS A 83 3.98 10.37 -0.08
N THR A 84 4.17 11.38 0.77
CA THR A 84 4.28 11.15 2.21
C THR A 84 2.89 11.15 2.84
N ILE A 85 2.69 10.22 3.78
CA ILE A 85 1.45 10.07 4.54
C ILE A 85 1.66 10.28 6.04
N ILE A 86 2.86 10.74 6.43
CA ILE A 86 3.21 11.01 7.83
C ILE A 86 2.32 12.16 8.32
N GLU A 87 1.52 11.89 9.36
CA GLU A 87 0.71 12.90 10.07
C GLU A 87 -0.18 13.73 9.12
N THR A 88 -0.67 13.10 8.06
CA THR A 88 -1.54 13.76 7.08
C THR A 88 -2.73 12.85 6.81
N ASP A 89 -3.92 13.46 6.80
CA ASP A 89 -5.13 12.80 6.32
C ASP A 89 -5.06 12.68 4.79
N VAL A 90 -5.04 11.43 4.32
CA VAL A 90 -5.11 11.10 2.89
C VAL A 90 -6.46 10.45 2.64
N GLU A 91 -7.15 10.89 1.60
CA GLU A 91 -8.39 10.25 1.20
C GLU A 91 -8.09 8.86 0.64
N VAL A 92 -8.66 7.82 1.26
CA VAL A 92 -8.48 6.43 0.83
C VAL A 92 -9.68 5.98 0.01
N GLU A 93 -9.45 5.68 -1.26
CA GLU A 93 -10.43 5.04 -2.14
C GLU A 93 -10.09 3.56 -2.32
N PHE A 94 -11.09 2.70 -2.14
CA PHE A 94 -10.96 1.28 -2.40
C PHE A 94 -11.46 0.98 -3.81
N GLU A 95 -10.61 0.43 -4.65
CA GLU A 95 -11.04 -0.15 -5.92
C GLU A 95 -11.70 -1.51 -5.68
N GLU A 96 -12.54 -1.91 -6.63
CA GLU A 96 -13.10 -3.25 -6.66
C GLU A 96 -11.96 -4.29 -6.53
N PRO A 97 -12.07 -5.23 -5.57
CA PRO A 97 -11.10 -6.30 -5.42
C PRO A 97 -11.03 -7.03 -6.75
N PHE A 98 -9.87 -7.60 -7.09
CA PHE A 98 -9.76 -8.42 -8.29
C PHE A 98 -10.73 -9.61 -8.14
N GLU A 99 -11.94 -9.49 -8.67
CA GLU A 99 -12.76 -10.63 -9.00
C GLU A 99 -12.04 -11.34 -10.15
N SER A 100 -11.06 -12.17 -9.81
CA SER A 100 -10.87 -13.37 -10.59
C SER A 100 -12.18 -14.13 -10.53
N LYS A 101 -13.06 -13.85 -11.49
CA LYS A 101 -14.13 -14.76 -11.87
C LYS A 101 -13.46 -16.12 -12.02
N HIS A 102 -13.65 -16.98 -11.02
CA HIS A 102 -13.45 -18.39 -11.18
C HIS A 102 -14.58 -18.87 -12.09
N ASN A 103 -14.37 -18.75 -13.39
CA ASN A 103 -15.05 -19.55 -14.38
C ASN A 103 -13.99 -20.59 -14.80
N ASN A 104 -13.74 -21.58 -13.96
CA ASN A 104 -14.42 -22.89 -13.98
C ASN A 104 -14.59 -23.42 -15.40
N ASP A 105 -13.77 -24.43 -15.68
CA ASP A 105 -13.91 -25.51 -16.68
C ASP A 105 -14.02 -25.12 -18.17
#